data_AF-A0A1D9G2X7-F1
#
_entry.id   AF-A0A1D9G2X7-F1
#
_cell.length_a   1.000
_cell.length_b   1.000
_cell.length_c   1.000
_cell.angle_alpha   90.00
_cell.angle_beta   90.00
_cell.angle_gamma   90.00
#
_symmetry.space_group_name_H-M   'P 1'
#
loop_
_entity.id
_entity.type
_entity.pdbx_description
1 polymer ?
#
loop_
_entity_poly.entity_id
_entity_poly.type
_entity_poly.pdbx_seq_one_letter_code
_entity_poly.pdbx_strand_id
1 'polypeptide(L)' 'MKYSILIQWSEEDNSYVASLPEWGKYARTHGETYEEALENAKEVLEDLVYAYRQVNKELPTPQILQLA' A
#
# COMPACT_ATOMS: atom_id res chain seq x y z
N MET A 1 6.70 6.87 -6.57
CA MET A 1 7.36 5.54 -6.56
C MET A 1 6.57 4.60 -7.46
N LYS A 2 7.10 3.44 -7.87
CA LYS A 2 6.44 2.56 -8.86
C LYS A 2 5.71 1.37 -8.22
N TYR A 3 5.14 1.51 -7.03
CA TYR A 3 4.49 0.40 -6.31
C TYR A 3 2.98 0.42 -6.50
N SER A 4 2.37 -0.75 -6.49
CA SER A 4 0.93 -0.89 -6.60
C SER A 4 0.21 -0.49 -5.31
N ILE A 5 -0.95 0.15 -5.45
CA ILE A 5 -1.89 0.40 -4.35
C ILE A 5 -3.22 -0.22 -4.77
N LEU A 6 -3.70 -1.19 -4.00
CA LEU A 6 -4.96 -1.86 -4.24
C LEU A 6 -6.00 -1.33 -3.25
N ILE A 7 -7.01 -0.62 -3.74
CA ILE A 7 -8.09 -0.06 -2.91
C ILE A 7 -9.35 -0.92 -3.09
N GLN A 8 -9.89 -1.43 -2.00
CA GLN A 8 -11.07 -2.28 -1.99
C GLN A 8 -12.00 -1.88 -0.84
N TRP A 9 -13.31 -1.95 -1.04
CA TRP A 9 -14.27 -1.78 0.04
C TRP A 9 -14.23 -2.97 0.99
N SER A 10 -14.20 -2.72 2.30
CA SER A 10 -14.33 -3.72 3.36
C SER A 10 -15.70 -3.59 4.02
N GLU A 11 -16.53 -4.61 3.88
CA GLU A 11 -17.82 -4.69 4.59
C GLU A 11 -17.62 -4.84 6.11
N GLU A 12 -16.53 -5.47 6.54
CA GLU A 12 -16.21 -5.68 7.97
C GLU A 12 -15.80 -4.37 8.65
N ASP A 13 -15.00 -3.56 7.97
CA ASP A 13 -14.49 -2.29 8.50
C ASP A 13 -15.37 -1.07 8.12
N ASN A 14 -16.34 -1.27 7.21
CA ASN A 14 -17.19 -0.23 6.64
C ASN A 14 -16.38 0.97 6.07
N SER A 15 -15.28 0.65 5.39
CA SER A 15 -14.35 1.63 4.83
C SER A 15 -13.64 1.08 3.60
N TYR A 16 -12.98 1.95 2.83
CA TYR A 16 -12.00 1.52 1.85
C TYR A 16 -10.72 1.09 2.56
N VAL A 17 -10.16 -0.05 2.14
CA VAL A 17 -8.87 -0.56 2.57
C VAL A 17 -7.91 -0.44 1.39
N ALA A 18 -6.84 0.32 1.59
CA ALA A 18 -5.74 0.42 0.65
C ALA A 18 -4.60 -0.49 1.08
N SER A 19 -4.26 -1.47 0.25
CA SER A 19 -3.20 -2.44 0.47
C SER A 19 -1.98 -2.11 -0.41
N LEU A 20 -0.79 -2.47 0.09
CA LEU A 20 0.49 -2.41 -0.61
C LEU A 20 1.01 -3.85 -0.83
N PRO A 21 0.55 -4.53 -1.89
CA PRO A 21 0.77 -5.97 -2.11
C PRO A 21 2.24 -6.40 -2.04
N GLU A 22 3.16 -5.56 -2.50
CA GLU A 22 4.61 -5.81 -2.48
C GLU A 22 5.20 -5.95 -1.07
N TRP A 23 4.54 -5.40 -0.04
CA TRP A 23 4.93 -5.54 1.37
C TRP A 23 4.16 -6.64 2.11
N GLY A 24 3.30 -7.37 1.40
CA GLY A 24 2.51 -8.48 1.93
C GLY A 24 1.20 -8.06 2.59
N LYS A 25 0.47 -9.06 3.10
CA LYS A 25 -0.95 -8.94 3.50
C LYS A 25 -1.26 -7.96 4.65
N TYR A 26 -0.23 -7.50 5.37
CA TYR A 26 -0.40 -6.62 6.54
C TYR A 26 -0.06 -5.17 6.25
N ALA A 27 0.57 -4.87 5.10
CA ALA A 27 0.84 -3.51 4.69
C ALA A 27 -0.43 -2.91 4.08
N ARG A 28 -1.27 -2.35 4.94
CA ARG A 28 -2.56 -1.78 4.58
C ARG A 28 -2.92 -0.61 5.48
N THR A 29 -3.78 0.24 4.97
CA THR A 29 -4.44 1.33 5.71
C THR A 29 -5.89 1.45 5.25
N HIS A 30 -6.65 2.35 5.86
CA HIS A 30 -8.05 2.57 5.54
C HIS A 30 -8.34 4.04 5.21
N GLY A 31 -9.53 4.31 4.67
CA GLY A 31 -10.11 5.63 4.50
C GLY A 31 -11.61 5.53 4.22
N GLU A 32 -12.37 6.57 4.54
CA GLU A 32 -13.80 6.63 4.26
C GLU A 32 -14.09 6.87 2.76
N THR A 33 -13.12 7.44 2.06
CA THR A 33 -13.16 7.71 0.61
C THR A 33 -11.99 7.06 -0.12
N TYR A 34 -12.09 6.96 -1.45
CA TYR A 34 -10.97 6.51 -2.28
C TYR A 34 -9.75 7.41 -2.12
N GLU A 35 -9.97 8.73 -2.06
CA GLU A 35 -8.93 9.74 -1.95
C GLU A 35 -8.20 9.64 -0.61
N GLU A 36 -8.95 9.51 0.49
CA GLU A 36 -8.37 9.35 1.82
C GLU A 36 -7.58 8.05 1.93
N ALA A 37 -8.15 6.93 1.47
CA ALA A 37 -7.44 5.64 1.49
C ALA A 37 -6.15 5.69 0.65
N LEU A 38 -6.17 6.41 -0.48
CA LEU A 38 -4.99 6.63 -1.32
C LEU A 38 -3.94 7.52 -0.65
N GLU A 39 -4.36 8.61 0.01
CA GLU A 39 -3.47 9.52 0.74
C GLU A 39 -2.77 8.77 1.87
N ASN A 40 -3.54 8.11 2.72
CA ASN A 40 -3.02 7.28 3.81
C ASN A 40 -2.05 6.20 3.28
N ALA A 41 -2.34 5.58 2.13
CA ALA A 41 -1.47 4.55 1.57
C ALA A 41 -0.14 5.10 1.06
N LYS A 42 -0.11 6.35 0.57
CA LYS A 42 1.13 7.02 0.17
C LYS A 42 2.01 7.30 1.37
N GLU A 43 1.45 7.78 2.48
CA GLU A 43 2.20 8.01 3.72
C GLU A 43 2.80 6.71 4.25
N VAL A 44 2.00 5.64 4.34
CA VAL A 44 2.47 4.32 4.77
C VAL A 44 3.57 3.78 3.84
N LEU A 45 3.45 4.01 2.51
CA LEU A 45 4.49 3.61 1.56
C LEU A 45 5.81 4.34 1.80
N GLU A 46 5.77 5.64 2.09
CA GLU A 46 6.97 6.42 2.41
C GLU A 46 7.63 5.92 3.71
N ASP A 47 6.83 5.65 4.74
CA ASP A 47 7.31 5.10 6.02
C ASP A 47 7.93 3.72 5.87
N LEU A 48 7.30 2.82 5.11
CA LEU A 48 7.82 1.48 4.85
C LEU A 48 9.18 1.54 4.13
N VAL A 49 9.31 2.43 3.16
CA VAL A 49 10.55 2.62 2.41
C VAL A 49 11.63 3.21 3.30
N TYR A 50 11.28 4.18 4.12
CA TYR A 50 12.18 4.75 5.12
C TYR A 50 12.68 3.66 6.07
N ALA A 51 11.77 2.87 6.66
CA ALA A 51 12.10 1.81 7.60
C ALA A 51 13.04 0.75 6.99
N TYR A 52 12.78 0.31 5.75
CA TYR A 52 13.64 -0.64 5.05
C TYR A 52 15.07 -0.11 4.86
N ARG A 53 15.19 1.18 4.51
CA ARG A 53 16.50 1.84 4.37
C ARG A 53 17.24 1.92 5.71
N GLN A 54 16.54 2.18 6.82
CA GLN A 54 17.15 2.25 8.15
C GLN A 54 17.77 0.92 8.59
N VAL A 55 17.16 -0.22 8.20
CA VAL A 55 17.67 -1.56 8.52
C VAL A 55 18.52 -2.17 7.40
N ASN A 56 18.90 -1.38 6.39
CA ASN A 56 19.64 -1.82 5.20
C ASN A 56 19.03 -3.07 4.53
N LYS A 57 17.70 -3.13 4.47
CA LYS A 57 16.93 -4.19 3.83
C LYS A 57 16.56 -3.78 2.41
N GLU A 58 16.67 -4.73 1.47
CA GLU A 58 16.26 -4.50 0.08
C GLU A 58 14.76 -4.23 -0.01
N LEU A 59 14.39 -3.22 -0.81
CA LEU A 59 12.99 -2.91 -1.11
C LEU A 59 12.39 -4.03 -1.98
N PRO A 60 11.09 -4.32 -1.81
CA PRO A 60 10.44 -5.33 -2.64
C PRO A 60 10.44 -4.92 -4.12
N THR A 61 10.36 -5.90 -5.01
CA THR A 61 10.24 -5.63 -6.45
C THR A 61 8.82 -5.14 -6.76
N PRO A 62 8.65 -3.99 -7.45
CA PRO A 62 7.35 -3.53 -7.92
C PRO A 62 6.57 -4.55 -8.74
N GLN A 63 5.26 -4.63 -8.51
CA GLN A 63 4.37 -5.32 -9.43
C GLN A 63 4.14 -4.44 -10.66
N ILE A 64 4.41 -5.00 -11.84
CA ILE A 64 4.20 -4.33 -13.12
C ILE A 64 3.00 -4.96 -13.80
N LEU A 65 2.09 -4.12 -14.30
CA LEU A 65 0.95 -4.57 -15.09
C LEU A 65 1.43 -5.40 -16.29
N GLN A 66 1.06 -6.68 -16.30
CA GLN A 66 1.19 -7.52 -17.49
C GLN A 66 -0.15 -7.51 -18.21
N LEU A 67 -0.18 -6.89 -19.39
CA LEU A 67 -1.30 -7.00 -20.31
C LEU A 67 -1.12 -8.31 -21.08
N ALA A 68 -2.12 -9.19 -20.98
CA ALA A 68 -2.21 -10.40 -21.81
C ALA A 68 -2.69 -10.07 -23.22
#